data_AF-C6T1G7-F1
#
_entry.id   AF-C6T1G7-F1
#
_cell.length_a   1.000
_cell.length_b   1.000
_cell.length_c   1.000
_cell.angle_alpha   90.00
_cell.angle_beta   90.00
_cell.angle_gamma   90.00
#
_symmetry.space_group_name_H-M   'P 1'
#
loop_
_entity.id
_entity.type
_entity.pdbx_description
1 polymer ?
#
loop_
_entity_poly.entity_id
_entity_poly.type
_entity_poly.pdbx_seq_one_letter_code
_entity_poly.pdbx_strand_id
1 'polypeptide(L)'
;MEAPPPFASSSSSSLFSLRNKPLSSPTITHFGNTKPSKSFSVRASSSRDSVVTLLDYGAGNVRSVRNAIRFLGFEIKDVQTPQDILNASRLVFPGVGAFAAAMEVLSKTGMDEALCSYIDKDRPFLGICLGLQLLFESSEENGPVKGLGLIPGTVGRFDSSNGFRVPHIGWNALQITEDSGILDDVGNHHVYFVHSYRAMPSDDNNEWISSTCDYGDKFIAS
;
A
#
# COMPACT_ATOMS: atom_id res chain seq x y z
N MET A 1 -19.11 -44.10 -34.34
CA MET A 1 -18.80 -45.48 -34.77
C MET A 1 -18.56 -45.40 -36.27
N GLU A 2 -17.38 -45.86 -36.71
CA GLU A 2 -16.84 -45.92 -38.08
C GLU A 2 -16.48 -44.63 -38.82
N ALA A 3 -15.18 -44.53 -39.13
CA ALA A 3 -14.62 -43.81 -40.25
C ALA A 3 -14.03 -44.84 -41.24
N PRO A 4 -13.96 -44.54 -42.54
CA PRO A 4 -12.81 -44.96 -43.35
C PRO A 4 -12.27 -43.84 -44.28
N PRO A 5 -11.09 -44.04 -44.92
CA PRO A 5 -10.03 -43.01 -45.00
C PRO A 5 -9.60 -42.64 -46.45
N PRO A 6 -8.31 -42.45 -46.82
CA PRO A 6 -7.70 -41.15 -47.10
C PRO A 6 -7.18 -41.00 -48.55
N PHE A 7 -6.74 -39.80 -48.94
CA PHE A 7 -5.87 -39.62 -50.12
C PHE A 7 -4.59 -38.84 -49.78
N ALA A 8 -3.47 -39.49 -50.12
CA ALA A 8 -2.10 -38.97 -50.24
C ALA A 8 -2.01 -37.90 -51.36
N SER A 9 -0.94 -37.16 -51.64
CA SER A 9 0.53 -37.25 -51.48
C SER A 9 1.07 -35.83 -51.84
N SER A 10 2.23 -35.34 -51.42
CA SER A 10 3.56 -35.60 -52.01
C SER A 10 4.48 -34.47 -51.47
N SER A 11 5.48 -34.78 -50.65
CA SER A 11 6.90 -34.90 -51.01
C SER A 11 7.54 -33.66 -51.65
N SER A 12 8.48 -33.02 -50.93
CA SER A 12 9.83 -32.84 -51.46
C SER A 12 10.86 -32.79 -50.33
N SER A 13 11.95 -33.49 -50.59
CA SER A 13 13.07 -33.83 -49.73
C SER A 13 14.32 -33.13 -50.23
N SER A 14 15.19 -32.70 -49.32
CA SER A 14 16.65 -32.61 -49.53
C SER A 14 17.30 -32.54 -48.14
N LEU A 15 17.85 -33.63 -47.59
CA LEU A 15 19.11 -34.36 -47.84
C LEU A 15 20.41 -33.62 -47.44
N PHE A 16 21.28 -34.43 -46.82
CA PHE A 16 22.69 -34.23 -46.43
C PHE A 16 22.93 -33.57 -45.07
N SER A 17 23.78 -34.07 -44.16
CA SER A 17 24.69 -35.23 -44.17
C SER A 17 25.14 -35.46 -42.72
N LEU A 18 25.25 -36.73 -42.31
CA LEU A 18 25.91 -37.15 -41.07
C LEU A 18 27.43 -37.09 -41.25
N ARG A 19 28.15 -36.33 -40.41
CA ARG A 19 29.55 -36.62 -40.09
C ARG A 19 29.85 -36.24 -38.65
N ASN A 20 30.41 -37.20 -37.92
CA ASN A 20 30.65 -37.18 -36.49
C ASN A 20 32.09 -36.75 -36.15
N LYS A 21 32.23 -36.07 -35.00
CA LYS A 21 33.42 -35.77 -34.15
C LYS A 21 34.32 -34.57 -34.50
N PRO A 22 35.02 -33.94 -33.51
CA PRO A 22 35.13 -34.30 -32.07
C PRO A 22 34.74 -33.19 -31.07
N LEU A 23 34.64 -33.61 -29.81
CA LEU A 23 34.47 -32.81 -28.58
C LEU A 23 35.48 -31.65 -28.50
N SER A 24 34.96 -30.43 -28.31
CA SER A 24 35.73 -29.31 -27.78
C SER A 24 34.83 -28.50 -26.83
N SER A 25 35.20 -28.48 -25.56
CA SER A 25 34.53 -27.79 -24.46
C SER A 25 34.38 -26.30 -24.73
N PRO A 26 33.21 -25.69 -24.49
CA PRO A 26 33.12 -24.26 -24.27
C PRO A 26 32.93 -23.97 -22.78
N THR A 27 33.90 -23.22 -22.27
CA THR A 27 33.86 -22.39 -21.06
C THR A 27 32.48 -21.77 -20.86
N ILE A 28 31.82 -22.10 -19.75
CA ILE A 28 30.63 -21.37 -19.28
C ILE A 28 31.12 -20.03 -18.72
N THR A 29 31.16 -19.01 -19.57
CA THR A 29 31.09 -17.62 -19.09
C THR A 29 29.63 -17.32 -18.78
N HIS A 30 29.25 -17.51 -17.52
CA HIS A 30 27.98 -17.02 -16.99
C HIS A 30 28.07 -15.49 -16.89
N PHE A 31 27.77 -14.76 -17.96
CA PHE A 31 27.35 -13.37 -17.86
C PHE A 31 25.91 -13.35 -17.34
N GLY A 32 25.78 -13.63 -16.05
CA GLY A 32 24.58 -13.29 -15.29
C GLY A 32 24.55 -11.77 -15.17
N ASN A 33 23.79 -11.13 -16.04
CA ASN A 33 23.45 -9.72 -15.93
C ASN A 33 22.50 -9.57 -14.72
N THR A 34 23.07 -9.57 -13.50
CA THR A 34 22.33 -9.22 -12.29
C THR A 34 21.98 -7.74 -12.41
N LYS A 35 20.71 -7.45 -12.74
CA LYS A 35 20.17 -6.10 -12.55
C LYS A 35 20.57 -5.64 -11.14
N PRO A 36 21.20 -4.47 -10.99
CA PRO A 36 21.56 -3.99 -9.67
C PRO A 36 20.26 -3.91 -8.86
N SER A 37 20.27 -4.52 -7.67
CA SER A 37 19.28 -4.25 -6.64
C SER A 37 19.17 -2.73 -6.53
N LYS A 38 18.03 -2.17 -6.93
CA LYS A 38 17.76 -0.75 -6.72
C LYS A 38 17.83 -0.55 -5.21
N SER A 39 18.89 0.13 -4.74
CA SER A 39 18.97 0.60 -3.37
C SER A 39 17.70 1.42 -3.12
N PHE A 40 16.95 1.07 -2.07
CA PHE A 40 15.83 1.87 -1.59
C PHE A 40 16.31 3.32 -1.45
N SER A 41 15.81 4.21 -2.32
CA SER A 41 16.23 5.60 -2.35
C SER A 41 15.25 6.40 -1.52
N VAL A 42 15.64 6.78 -0.30
CA VAL A 42 14.85 7.76 0.45
C VAL A 42 15.01 9.09 -0.27
N ARG A 43 13.99 9.50 -1.02
CA ARG A 43 13.92 10.84 -1.61
C ARG A 43 13.20 11.77 -0.64
N ALA A 44 13.96 12.38 0.27
CA ALA A 44 13.46 13.54 1.00
C ALA A 44 13.34 14.72 0.01
N SER A 45 12.16 15.33 -0.09
CA SER A 45 11.96 16.54 -0.90
C SER A 45 12.97 17.61 -0.49
N SER A 46 13.66 18.21 -1.47
CA SER A 46 14.65 19.28 -1.29
C SER A 46 14.04 20.62 -0.84
N SER A 47 12.82 20.62 -0.34
CA SER A 47 12.17 21.81 0.20
C SER A 47 12.92 22.29 1.45
N ARG A 48 13.07 23.61 1.62
CA ARG A 48 13.63 24.23 2.83
C ARG A 48 12.82 23.95 4.10
N ASP A 49 11.65 23.33 3.96
CA ASP A 49 10.77 23.01 5.06
C ASP A 49 11.17 21.65 5.63
N SER A 50 11.89 21.66 6.75
CA SER A 50 12.37 20.47 7.46
C SER A 50 11.33 19.93 8.43
N VAL A 51 10.13 20.52 8.53
CA VAL A 51 9.13 20.12 9.53
C VAL A 51 8.12 19.13 8.93
N VAL A 52 7.81 18.10 9.71
CA VAL A 52 6.65 17.22 9.52
C VAL A 52 5.69 17.50 10.67
N THR A 53 4.46 17.90 10.35
CA THR A 53 3.41 18.01 11.37
C THR A 53 2.86 16.61 11.65
N LEU A 54 2.81 16.20 12.91
CA LEU A 54 2.40 14.86 13.32
C LEU A 54 1.15 14.94 14.21
N LEU A 55 0.06 14.33 13.75
CA LEU A 55 -1.16 14.20 14.54
C LEU A 55 -1.10 12.93 15.40
N ASP A 56 -0.80 13.11 16.69
CA ASP A 56 -0.87 12.06 17.69
C ASP A 56 -2.13 12.28 18.54
N TYR A 57 -3.18 11.51 18.29
CA TYR A 57 -4.45 11.64 19.00
C TYR A 57 -4.44 10.97 20.39
N GLY A 58 -3.29 10.45 20.84
CA GLY A 58 -3.09 9.95 22.20
C GLY A 58 -3.33 8.45 22.37
N ALA A 59 -3.55 7.69 21.29
CA ALA A 59 -3.59 6.23 21.36
C ALA A 59 -2.44 5.60 20.56
N GLY A 60 -1.66 4.77 21.25
CA GLY A 60 -0.69 3.88 20.61
C GLY A 60 0.79 4.18 20.76
N ASN A 61 1.58 3.45 19.98
CA ASN A 61 3.03 3.59 19.93
C ASN A 61 3.46 4.35 18.66
N VAL A 62 3.36 5.67 18.68
CA VAL A 62 3.84 6.54 17.58
C VAL A 62 5.37 6.68 17.53
N ARG A 63 6.10 6.06 18.47
CA ARG A 63 7.56 6.21 18.60
C ARG A 63 8.29 5.77 17.34
N SER A 64 7.85 4.68 16.71
CA SER A 64 8.48 4.18 15.47
C SER A 64 8.34 5.18 14.33
N VAL A 65 7.17 5.80 14.17
CA VAL A 65 6.92 6.84 13.15
C VAL A 65 7.77 8.07 13.44
N ARG A 66 7.81 8.53 14.70
CA ARG A 66 8.67 9.65 15.12
C ARG A 66 10.16 9.38 14.84
N ASN A 67 10.63 8.17 15.13
CA ASN A 67 12.01 7.77 14.86
C ASN A 67 12.32 7.75 13.37
N ALA A 68 11.40 7.23 12.54
CA ALA A 68 11.55 7.24 11.09
C ALA A 68 11.67 8.68 10.58
N ILE A 69 10.75 9.57 10.95
CA ILE A 69 10.77 10.98 10.52
C ILE A 69 12.11 11.66 10.87
N ARG A 70 12.59 11.49 12.11
CA ARG A 70 13.88 12.06 12.55
C ARG A 70 15.07 11.44 11.84
N PHE A 71 15.05 10.14 11.60
CA PHE A 71 16.10 9.44 10.86
C PHE A 71 16.24 9.98 9.43
N LEU A 72 15.13 10.37 8.81
CA LEU A 72 15.12 11.02 7.49
C LEU A 72 15.53 12.50 7.53
N GLY A 73 15.89 13.04 8.70
CA GLY A 73 16.39 14.41 8.86
C GLY A 73 15.32 15.48 9.06
N PHE A 74 14.06 15.09 9.29
CA PHE A 74 12.98 16.04 9.54
C PHE A 74 12.79 16.32 11.04
N GLU A 75 12.46 17.58 11.34
CA GLU A 75 11.91 17.99 12.63
C GLU A 75 10.42 17.62 12.71
N ILE A 76 9.93 17.45 13.93
CA ILE A 76 8.52 17.09 14.19
C ILE A 76 7.86 18.24 14.92
N LYS A 77 6.72 18.69 14.38
CA LYS A 77 5.77 19.55 15.09
C LYS A 77 4.55 18.71 15.47
N ASP A 78 4.36 18.46 16.75
CA ASP A 78 3.15 17.76 17.21
C ASP A 78 1.93 18.67 17.07
N VAL A 79 0.82 18.13 16.54
CA VAL A 79 -0.47 18.81 16.51
C VAL A 79 -0.99 18.94 17.94
N GLN A 80 -1.37 20.15 18.35
CA GLN A 80 -2.03 20.40 19.63
C GLN A 80 -3.41 21.03 19.44
N THR A 81 -3.61 21.73 18.32
CA THR A 81 -4.86 22.41 17.98
C THR A 81 -5.26 22.19 16.51
N PRO A 82 -6.53 22.36 16.15
CA PRO A 82 -6.98 22.33 14.75
C PRO A 82 -6.17 23.28 13.84
N GLN A 83 -5.73 24.42 14.39
CA GLN A 83 -4.91 25.39 13.66
C GLN A 83 -3.53 24.83 13.26
N ASP A 84 -2.96 23.90 14.02
CA ASP A 84 -1.70 23.25 13.66
C ASP A 84 -1.83 22.42 12.40
N ILE A 85 -2.97 21.72 12.24
CA ILE A 85 -3.33 20.99 11.02
C ILE A 85 -3.48 21.97 9.86
N LEU A 86 -4.30 23.00 10.03
CA LEU A 86 -4.56 24.00 8.99
C LEU A 86 -3.29 24.74 8.53
N ASN A 87 -2.26 24.83 9.38
CA ASN A 87 -0.98 25.47 9.04
C ASN A 87 0.10 24.49 8.53
N ALA A 88 -0.13 23.17 8.53
CA ALA A 88 0.90 22.16 8.29
C ALA A 88 1.35 22.01 6.82
N SER A 89 2.60 22.31 6.44
CA SER A 89 3.05 22.07 5.06
C SER A 89 2.93 20.61 4.60
N ARG A 90 3.07 19.67 5.55
CA ARG A 90 2.81 18.24 5.38
C ARG A 90 2.33 17.64 6.69
N LEU A 91 1.37 16.74 6.62
CA LEU A 91 0.72 16.13 7.78
C LEU A 91 0.84 14.61 7.74
N VAL A 92 1.33 14.03 8.84
CA VAL A 92 1.31 12.59 9.04
C VAL A 92 0.34 12.28 10.18
N PHE A 93 -0.62 11.40 9.91
CA PHE A 93 -1.57 10.92 10.90
C PHE A 93 -1.38 9.40 11.11
N PRO A 94 -0.50 9.00 12.03
CA PRO A 94 -0.45 7.61 12.46
C PRO A 94 -1.64 7.30 13.37
N GLY A 95 -2.21 6.11 13.21
CA GLY A 95 -3.23 5.65 14.15
C GLY A 95 -3.13 4.17 14.45
N VAL A 96 -3.31 3.84 15.72
CA VAL A 96 -3.54 2.47 16.21
C VAL A 96 -4.61 2.51 17.29
N GLY A 97 -5.42 1.47 17.38
CA GLY A 97 -6.53 1.43 18.33
C GLY A 97 -7.87 1.32 17.61
N ALA A 98 -8.94 1.73 18.29
CA ALA A 98 -10.30 1.58 17.80
C ALA A 98 -10.76 2.83 17.02
N PHE A 99 -11.47 2.60 15.93
CA PHE A 99 -12.06 3.59 15.04
C PHE A 99 -13.00 4.55 15.79
N ALA A 100 -13.90 3.99 16.61
CA ALA A 100 -14.84 4.77 17.41
C ALA A 100 -14.15 5.75 18.36
N ALA A 101 -13.13 5.26 19.08
CA ALA A 101 -12.40 6.07 20.04
C ALA A 101 -11.62 7.20 19.35
N ALA A 102 -11.03 6.93 18.18
CA ALA A 102 -10.34 7.95 17.40
C ALA A 102 -11.31 9.03 16.91
N MET A 103 -12.42 8.66 16.28
CA MET A 103 -13.43 9.62 15.80
C MET A 103 -14.03 10.44 16.93
N GLU A 104 -14.27 9.84 18.11
CA GLU A 104 -14.75 10.57 19.29
C GLU A 104 -13.76 11.66 19.73
N VAL A 105 -12.46 11.35 19.78
CA VAL A 105 -11.42 12.33 20.14
C VAL A 105 -11.32 13.43 19.09
N LEU A 106 -11.29 13.06 17.80
CA LEU A 106 -11.18 14.04 16.70
C LEU A 106 -12.36 15.00 16.69
N SER A 107 -13.57 14.48 16.83
CA SER A 107 -14.79 15.29 16.86
C SER A 107 -14.87 16.21 18.08
N LYS A 108 -14.53 15.71 19.28
CA LYS A 108 -14.50 16.55 20.50
C LYS A 108 -13.48 17.68 20.44
N THR A 109 -12.42 17.51 19.66
CA THR A 109 -11.32 18.48 19.54
C THR A 109 -11.44 19.38 18.31
N GLY A 110 -12.42 19.14 17.42
CA GLY A 110 -12.56 19.83 16.13
C GLY A 110 -11.43 19.51 15.14
N MET A 111 -10.70 18.41 15.36
CA MET A 111 -9.60 17.98 14.48
C MET A 111 -10.12 17.30 13.22
N ASP A 112 -11.31 16.68 13.28
CA ASP A 112 -12.00 16.09 12.13
C ASP A 112 -12.29 17.14 11.05
N GLU A 113 -12.91 18.26 11.41
CA GLU A 113 -13.19 19.37 10.47
C GLU A 113 -11.90 19.95 9.87
N ALA A 114 -10.85 20.10 10.69
CA ALA A 114 -9.56 20.60 10.23
C ALA A 114 -8.86 19.61 9.29
N LEU A 115 -8.97 18.29 9.53
CA LEU A 115 -8.45 17.25 8.65
C LEU A 115 -9.16 17.29 7.29
N CYS A 116 -10.49 17.35 7.27
CA CYS A 116 -11.24 17.46 6.01
C CYS A 116 -10.83 18.72 5.24
N SER A 117 -10.82 19.88 5.90
CA SER A 117 -10.40 21.14 5.25
C SER A 117 -8.95 21.13 4.77
N TYR A 118 -8.06 20.38 5.44
CA TYR A 118 -6.68 20.22 5.03
C TYR A 118 -6.56 19.41 3.74
N ILE A 119 -7.25 18.27 3.70
CA ILE A 119 -7.21 17.30 2.60
C ILE A 119 -7.92 17.88 1.37
N ASP A 120 -9.05 18.57 1.55
CA ASP A 120 -9.78 19.26 0.48
C ASP A 120 -8.93 20.33 -0.26
N LYS A 121 -7.86 20.80 0.37
CA LYS A 121 -6.91 21.76 -0.22
C LYS A 121 -5.75 21.08 -0.96
N ASP A 122 -5.84 19.77 -1.17
CA ASP A 122 -4.84 18.96 -1.89
C ASP A 122 -3.43 19.10 -1.32
N ARG A 123 -3.32 18.99 0.01
CA ARG A 123 -2.06 19.14 0.73
C ARG A 123 -1.48 17.77 1.12
N PRO A 124 -0.14 17.64 1.18
CA PRO A 124 0.50 16.36 1.49
C PRO A 124 0.03 15.77 2.84
N PHE A 125 -0.72 14.68 2.75
CA PHE A 125 -1.26 13.94 3.88
C PHE A 125 -0.84 12.47 3.81
N LEU A 126 -0.43 11.89 4.94
CA LEU A 126 -0.16 10.46 5.06
C LEU A 126 -0.88 9.88 6.28
N GLY A 127 -1.97 9.15 6.04
CA GLY A 127 -2.65 8.35 7.04
C GLY A 127 -2.02 6.96 7.15
N ILE A 128 -1.64 6.53 8.36
CA ILE A 128 -1.01 5.22 8.59
C ILE A 128 -1.94 4.34 9.43
N CYS A 129 -2.23 3.14 8.93
CA CYS A 129 -3.11 2.15 9.56
C CYS A 129 -4.49 2.73 9.89
N LEU A 130 -4.80 3.04 11.15
CA LEU A 130 -6.09 3.64 11.50
C LEU A 130 -6.24 5.03 10.87
N GLY A 131 -5.16 5.80 10.72
CA GLY A 131 -5.21 7.12 10.06
C GLY A 131 -5.68 7.06 8.60
N LEU A 132 -5.40 5.95 7.89
CA LEU A 132 -5.96 5.68 6.56
C LEU A 132 -7.43 5.29 6.65
N GLN A 133 -7.76 4.38 7.57
CA GLN A 133 -9.13 3.87 7.73
C GLN A 133 -10.14 4.98 8.05
N LEU A 134 -9.75 5.98 8.85
CA LEU A 134 -10.64 7.08 9.23
C LEU A 134 -11.05 7.98 8.06
N LEU A 135 -10.36 7.94 6.92
CA LEU A 135 -10.73 8.69 5.72
C LEU A 135 -12.03 8.17 5.08
N PHE A 136 -12.37 6.90 5.30
CA PHE A 136 -13.56 6.28 4.75
C PHE A 136 -14.85 6.77 5.42
N GLU A 137 -16.00 6.50 4.80
CA GLU A 137 -17.32 6.95 5.30
C GLU A 137 -17.67 6.34 6.65
N SER A 138 -17.32 5.08 6.88
CA SER A 138 -17.66 4.40 8.13
C SER A 138 -16.79 3.18 8.42
N SER A 139 -16.95 2.65 9.63
CA SER A 139 -16.40 1.38 10.07
C SER A 139 -17.47 0.54 10.75
N GLU A 140 -17.36 -0.79 10.64
CA GLU A 140 -18.20 -1.77 11.33
C GLU A 140 -17.60 -2.19 12.68
N GLU A 141 -16.43 -1.66 13.06
CA GLU A 141 -15.74 -2.02 14.29
C GLU A 141 -16.60 -1.73 15.54
N ASN A 142 -17.08 -2.80 16.18
CA ASN A 142 -17.95 -2.74 17.36
C ASN A 142 -19.26 -1.98 17.12
N GLY A 143 -19.76 -1.98 15.88
CA GLY A 143 -20.98 -1.29 15.45
C GLY A 143 -20.69 -0.23 14.37
N PRO A 144 -21.72 0.31 13.71
CA PRO A 144 -21.54 1.32 12.67
C PRO A 144 -21.08 2.64 13.27
N VAL A 145 -19.90 3.10 12.85
CA VAL A 145 -19.31 4.39 13.26
C VAL A 145 -18.97 5.20 12.03
N LYS A 146 -19.37 6.47 12.00
CA LYS A 146 -19.01 7.40 10.90
C LYS A 146 -17.53 7.77 10.97
N GLY A 147 -16.85 7.72 9.83
CA GLY A 147 -15.50 8.26 9.65
C GLY A 147 -15.53 9.71 9.17
N LEU A 148 -14.43 10.16 8.57
CA LEU A 148 -14.32 11.51 7.98
C LEU A 148 -15.14 11.65 6.70
N GLY A 149 -15.41 10.53 5.99
CA GLY A 149 -16.25 10.52 4.79
C GLY A 149 -15.63 11.23 3.59
N LEU A 150 -14.29 11.18 3.47
CA LEU A 150 -13.54 11.72 2.34
C LEU A 150 -13.41 10.70 1.21
N ILE A 151 -13.44 9.41 1.52
CA ILE A 151 -13.34 8.30 0.57
C ILE A 151 -14.59 7.42 0.68
N PRO A 152 -15.29 7.11 -0.42
CA PRO A 152 -16.43 6.21 -0.39
C PRO A 152 -16.07 4.81 0.13
N GLY A 153 -16.94 4.25 0.96
CA GLY A 153 -16.84 2.86 1.43
C GLY A 153 -16.75 2.69 2.94
N THR A 154 -16.80 1.42 3.34
CA THR A 154 -16.88 1.00 4.73
C THR A 154 -15.69 0.12 5.11
N VAL A 155 -15.08 0.43 6.26
CA VAL A 155 -14.02 -0.36 6.88
C VAL A 155 -14.66 -1.53 7.62
N GLY A 156 -14.70 -2.69 6.97
CA GLY A 156 -15.29 -3.93 7.51
C GLY A 156 -14.23 -4.88 8.09
N ARG A 157 -14.66 -5.89 8.84
CA ARG A 157 -13.75 -6.92 9.39
C ARG A 157 -13.39 -7.98 8.35
N PHE A 158 -12.13 -8.44 8.30
CA PHE A 158 -11.73 -9.59 7.47
C PHE A 158 -12.65 -10.80 7.66
N ASP A 159 -13.02 -11.43 6.55
CA ASP A 159 -13.72 -12.69 6.60
C ASP A 159 -12.75 -13.80 7.03
N SER A 160 -13.14 -14.54 8.05
CA SER A 160 -12.39 -15.68 8.60
C SER A 160 -13.06 -17.02 8.28
N SER A 161 -14.19 -17.01 7.57
CA SER A 161 -14.97 -18.21 7.20
C SER A 161 -14.14 -19.23 6.40
N ASN A 162 -13.22 -18.73 5.57
CA ASN A 162 -12.33 -19.55 4.74
C ASN A 162 -11.05 -20.02 5.46
N GLY A 163 -10.99 -19.90 6.79
CA GLY A 163 -9.89 -20.42 7.62
C GLY A 163 -8.68 -19.49 7.77
N PHE A 164 -8.76 -18.25 7.26
CA PHE A 164 -7.74 -17.22 7.51
C PHE A 164 -7.78 -16.73 8.95
N ARG A 165 -6.60 -16.53 9.56
CA ARG A 165 -6.50 -15.98 10.91
C ARG A 165 -6.70 -14.47 10.86
N VAL A 166 -7.54 -13.95 11.76
CA VAL A 166 -7.75 -12.50 11.93
C VAL A 166 -7.33 -12.12 13.35
N PRO A 167 -6.47 -11.10 13.55
CA PRO A 167 -5.96 -10.11 12.57
C PRO A 167 -5.01 -10.68 11.50
N HIS A 168 -4.96 -10.00 10.36
CA HIS A 168 -3.86 -10.11 9.40
C HIS A 168 -2.59 -9.58 10.06
N ILE A 169 -1.65 -10.47 10.37
CA ILE A 169 -0.35 -10.14 10.97
C ILE A 169 0.76 -10.73 10.11
N GLY A 170 1.61 -9.88 9.54
CA GLY A 170 2.79 -10.35 8.83
C GLY A 170 3.26 -9.42 7.73
N TRP A 171 4.28 -9.89 7.01
CA TRP A 171 4.82 -9.23 5.84
C TRP A 171 4.05 -9.70 4.60
N ASN A 172 3.44 -8.76 3.87
CA ASN A 172 2.66 -9.07 2.66
C ASN A 172 2.96 -8.06 1.54
N ALA A 173 2.74 -8.47 0.29
CA ALA A 173 3.17 -7.74 -0.89
C ALA A 173 2.05 -6.82 -1.39
N LEU A 174 2.43 -5.61 -1.79
CA LEU A 174 1.50 -4.67 -2.42
C LEU A 174 1.34 -4.99 -3.90
N GLN A 175 0.13 -4.84 -4.41
CA GLN A 175 -0.21 -4.75 -5.82
C GLN A 175 -0.43 -3.27 -6.13
N ILE A 176 0.61 -2.62 -6.64
CA ILE A 176 0.62 -1.20 -6.99
C ILE A 176 -0.13 -1.03 -8.31
N THR A 177 -1.16 -0.18 -8.32
CA THR A 177 -2.07 0.02 -9.46
C THR A 177 -1.66 1.18 -10.36
N GLU A 178 -1.05 2.23 -9.78
CA GLU A 178 -0.62 3.43 -10.49
C GLU A 178 0.78 3.91 -10.03
N ASP A 179 1.39 4.80 -10.83
CA ASP A 179 2.64 5.49 -10.50
C ASP A 179 2.35 6.50 -9.39
N SER A 180 2.58 6.10 -8.13
CA SER A 180 2.11 6.84 -6.96
C SER A 180 3.18 7.77 -6.36
N GLY A 181 4.40 7.77 -6.90
CA GLY A 181 5.54 8.54 -6.42
C GLY A 181 6.13 7.98 -5.13
N ILE A 182 5.28 7.72 -4.13
CA ILE A 182 5.66 7.21 -2.81
C ILE A 182 5.89 5.69 -2.81
N LEU A 183 5.25 4.95 -3.73
CA LEU A 183 5.37 3.48 -3.80
C LEU A 183 6.25 2.99 -4.95
N ASP A 184 6.75 3.86 -5.83
CA ASP A 184 7.50 3.47 -7.03
C ASP A 184 8.77 2.65 -6.69
N ASP A 185 9.41 2.97 -5.56
CA ASP A 185 10.58 2.28 -5.03
C ASP A 185 10.23 1.08 -4.12
N VAL A 186 8.94 0.87 -3.80
CA VAL A 186 8.46 -0.26 -2.99
C VAL A 186 8.41 -1.55 -3.83
N GLY A 187 8.11 -1.47 -5.12
CA GLY A 187 8.26 -2.59 -6.07
C GLY A 187 7.73 -3.94 -5.56
N ASN A 188 8.62 -4.94 -5.42
CA ASN A 188 8.32 -6.29 -4.92
C ASN A 188 8.56 -6.46 -3.40
N HIS A 189 8.72 -5.38 -2.66
CA HIS A 189 8.98 -5.45 -1.22
C HIS A 189 7.69 -5.75 -0.46
N HIS A 190 7.84 -6.53 0.60
CA HIS A 190 6.74 -6.75 1.54
C HIS A 190 6.69 -5.58 2.53
N VAL A 191 5.48 -5.14 2.87
CA VAL A 191 5.22 -4.22 3.98
C VAL A 191 4.56 -4.98 5.13
N TYR A 192 4.73 -4.48 6.35
CA TYR A 192 4.22 -5.15 7.54
C TYR A 192 2.79 -4.71 7.86
N PHE A 193 1.89 -5.69 8.01
CA PHE A 193 0.50 -5.49 8.34
C PHE A 193 0.18 -6.02 9.74
N VAL A 194 -0.68 -5.30 10.46
CA VAL A 194 -1.31 -5.73 11.73
C VAL A 194 -2.69 -5.08 11.87
N HIS A 195 -3.73 -5.72 11.32
CA HIS A 195 -5.09 -5.17 11.34
C HIS A 195 -6.15 -6.27 11.21
N SER A 196 -7.30 -6.06 11.86
CA SER A 196 -8.48 -6.93 11.70
C SER A 196 -9.52 -6.37 10.73
N TYR A 197 -9.44 -5.07 10.45
CA TYR A 197 -10.39 -4.33 9.63
C TYR A 197 -9.69 -3.77 8.40
N ARG A 198 -10.44 -3.61 7.31
CA ARG A 198 -9.94 -3.15 6.01
C ARG A 198 -11.06 -2.58 5.16
N ALA A 199 -10.72 -1.62 4.29
CA ALA A 199 -11.60 -1.17 3.23
C ALA A 199 -11.38 -2.02 1.97
N MET A 200 -12.47 -2.30 1.25
CA MET A 200 -12.42 -3.05 -0.01
C MET A 200 -12.46 -2.10 -1.21
N PRO A 201 -11.75 -2.42 -2.30
CA PRO A 201 -11.86 -1.67 -3.55
C PRO A 201 -13.28 -1.78 -4.12
N SER A 202 -13.79 -0.67 -4.66
CA SER A 202 -15.07 -0.57 -5.38
C SER A 202 -14.94 0.43 -6.52
N ASP A 203 -15.93 0.46 -7.43
CA ASP A 203 -15.98 1.45 -8.50
C ASP A 203 -16.06 2.88 -7.93
N ASP A 204 -16.76 3.05 -6.81
CA ASP A 204 -16.96 4.35 -6.15
C ASP A 204 -15.69 4.90 -5.49
N ASN A 205 -14.69 4.07 -5.21
CA ASN A 205 -13.44 4.53 -4.58
C ASN A 205 -12.18 4.27 -5.40
N ASN A 206 -12.32 3.87 -6.67
CA ASN A 206 -11.21 3.47 -7.51
C ASN A 206 -10.17 4.59 -7.74
N GLU A 207 -10.58 5.86 -7.79
CA GLU A 207 -9.67 7.00 -7.99
C GLU A 207 -8.76 7.30 -6.79
N TRP A 208 -9.07 6.77 -5.60
CA TRP A 208 -8.24 6.94 -4.40
C TRP A 208 -7.23 5.80 -4.20
N ILE A 209 -7.26 4.74 -5.01
CA ILE A 209 -6.49 3.52 -4.76
C ILE A 209 -5.16 3.59 -5.51
N SER A 210 -4.09 3.71 -4.74
CA SER A 210 -2.71 3.62 -5.26
C SER A 210 -2.13 2.21 -5.14
N SER A 211 -2.60 1.42 -4.17
CA SER A 211 -2.25 0.00 -4.08
C SER A 211 -3.28 -0.85 -3.34
N THR A 212 -3.28 -2.13 -3.66
CA THR A 212 -4.07 -3.16 -2.97
C THR A 212 -3.19 -4.27 -2.42
N CYS A 213 -3.74 -5.11 -1.55
CA CYS A 213 -3.08 -6.31 -1.05
C CYS A 213 -4.11 -7.44 -0.94
N ASP A 214 -3.65 -8.69 -0.93
CA ASP A 214 -4.50 -9.87 -0.84
C ASP A 214 -4.22 -10.61 0.48
N TYR A 215 -5.27 -10.81 1.26
CA TYR A 215 -5.26 -11.67 2.45
C TYR A 215 -6.62 -12.35 2.59
N GLY A 216 -6.88 -13.35 1.74
CA GLY A 216 -8.17 -14.04 1.64
C GLY A 216 -9.18 -13.25 0.81
N ASP A 217 -9.24 -11.93 1.05
CA ASP A 217 -9.89 -10.94 0.20
C ASP A 217 -8.88 -9.89 -0.27
N LYS A 218 -9.16 -9.25 -1.41
CA LYS A 218 -8.47 -8.03 -1.83
C LYS A 218 -8.91 -6.86 -0.96
N PHE A 219 -7.96 -6.05 -0.51
CA PHE A 219 -8.21 -4.84 0.27
C PHE A 219 -7.32 -3.67 -0.14
N ILE A 220 -7.78 -2.44 0.15
CA ILE A 220 -7.04 -1.20 -0.11
C ILE A 220 -5.88 -1.09 0.88
N ALA A 221 -4.68 -0.88 0.36
CA ALA A 221 -3.46 -0.78 1.16
C ALA A 221 -2.81 0.62 1.09
N SER A 222 -3.22 1.46 0.14
CA SER A 222 -2.89 2.88 0.05
C SER A 222 -3.69 3.58 -1.06
#